data_AF-A0A157RM17-F1
#
_entry.id   AF-A0A157RM17-F1
#
_cell.length_a   1.000
_cell.length_b   1.000
_cell.length_c   1.000
_cell.angle_alpha   90.00
_cell.angle_beta   90.00
_cell.angle_gamma   90.00
#
_symmetry.space_group_name_H-M   'P 1'
#
loop_
_entity.id
_entity.type
_entity.pdbx_description
1 polymer ?
#
loop_
_entity_poly.entity_id
_entity_poly.type
_entity_poly.pdbx_seq_one_letter_code
_entity_poly.pdbx_strand_id
1 'polypeptide(L)' 'MTDRIEPTRAQLEQVLHESRCKVDLDTALKDPTLRKCLINGAEALARKHQTAETDRLRRFVGKADWRARAAGDS' A
#
# COMPACT_ATOMS: atom_id res chain seq x y z
N MET A 1 20.06 -3.99 -5.50
CA MET A 1 19.02 -5.04 -5.55
C MET A 1 17.69 -4.36 -5.34
N THR A 2 16.87 -4.20 -6.37
CA THR A 2 15.48 -3.78 -6.16
C THR A 2 14.77 -4.99 -5.57
N ASP A 3 14.57 -4.95 -4.26
CA ASP A 3 13.67 -5.85 -3.56
C ASP A 3 12.28 -5.66 -4.20
N ARG A 4 11.95 -6.51 -5.17
CA ARG A 4 10.62 -6.52 -5.77
C ARG A 4 9.74 -7.19 -4.73
N ILE A 5 9.19 -6.38 -3.84
CA ILE A 5 8.13 -6.79 -2.93
C ILE A 5 6.98 -7.25 -3.83
N GLU A 6 6.75 -8.56 -3.90
CA GLU A 6 5.58 -9.08 -4.60
C GLU A 6 4.33 -8.54 -3.92
N PRO A 7 3.40 -7.92 -4.66
CA PRO A 7 2.19 -7.37 -4.07
C PRO A 7 1.35 -8.48 -3.47
N THR A 8 0.83 -8.22 -2.27
CA THR A 8 0.00 -9.21 -1.58
C THR A 8 -1.34 -9.37 -2.30
N ARG A 9 -2.01 -10.52 -2.10
CA ARG A 9 -3.34 -10.77 -2.65
C ARG A 9 -4.32 -9.64 -2.31
N ALA A 10 -4.30 -9.16 -1.06
CA ALA A 10 -5.16 -8.07 -0.60
C ALA A 10 -4.91 -6.75 -1.36
N GLN A 11 -3.65 -6.43 -1.67
CA GLN A 11 -3.32 -5.25 -2.48
C GLN A 11 -3.83 -5.39 -3.91
N LEU A 12 -3.71 -6.59 -4.50
CA LEU A 12 -4.23 -6.86 -5.83
C LEU A 12 -5.77 -6.77 -5.87
N GLU A 13 -6.46 -7.30 -4.85
CA GLU A 13 -7.92 -7.19 -4.69
C GLU A 13 -8.36 -5.72 -4.54
N GLN A 14 -7.61 -4.93 -3.75
CA GLN A 14 -7.88 -3.50 -3.59
C GLN A 14 -7.76 -2.75 -4.92
N VAL A 15 -6.71 -3.00 -5.71
CA VAL A 15 -6.53 -2.38 -7.04
C VAL A 15 -7.68 -2.75 -7.97
N LEU A 16 -8.12 -4.01 -7.92
CA LEU A 16 -9.24 -4.51 -8.71
C LEU A 16 -10.55 -3.80 -8.35
N HIS A 17 -10.78 -3.60 -7.05
CA HIS A 17 -11.92 -2.85 -6.52
C HIS A 17 -11.88 -1.36 -6.91
N GLU A 18 -10.73 -0.69 -6.75
CA GLU A 18 -10.55 0.72 -7.12
C GLU A 18 -10.70 0.93 -8.64
N SER A 19 -10.27 -0.05 -9.44
CA SER A 19 -10.42 -0.05 -10.90
C SER A 19 -11.84 -0.36 -11.37
N ARG A 20 -12.77 -0.67 -10.44
CA ARG A 20 -14.16 -1.09 -10.73
C ARG A 20 -14.24 -2.25 -11.72
N CYS A 21 -13.22 -3.12 -11.71
CA CYS A 21 -13.19 -4.26 -12.61
C CYS A 21 -14.18 -5.31 -12.12
N LYS A 22 -15.04 -5.83 -13.00
CA LYS A 22 -16.12 -6.77 -12.65
C LYS A 22 -15.69 -8.24 -12.60
N VAL A 23 -14.46 -8.54 -13.00
CA VAL A 23 -13.90 -9.90 -12.97
C VAL A 23 -13.33 -10.19 -11.59
N ASP A 24 -13.31 -11.46 -11.19
CA ASP A 24 -12.63 -11.88 -9.97
C ASP A 24 -11.10 -11.85 -10.16
N LEU A 25 -10.36 -11.82 -9.04
CA LEU A 25 -8.90 -11.76 -9.07
C LEU A 25 -8.28 -12.96 -9.79
N ASP A 26 -8.83 -14.17 -9.62
CA ASP A 26 -8.27 -15.39 -10.21
C ASP A 26 -8.39 -15.35 -11.74
N THR A 27 -9.52 -14.89 -12.25
CA THR A 27 -9.75 -14.61 -13.68
C THR A 27 -8.85 -13.50 -14.19
N ALA A 28 -8.68 -12.41 -13.44
CA ALA A 28 -7.82 -11.30 -13.82
C ALA A 28 -6.33 -11.69 -13.86
N LEU A 29 -5.89 -12.62 -13.00
CA LEU A 29 -4.51 -13.12 -12.97
C LEU A 29 -4.19 -14.08 -14.12
N LYS A 30 -5.20 -14.73 -14.71
CA LYS A 30 -5.04 -15.60 -15.89
C LYS A 30 -4.76 -14.80 -17.17
N ASP A 31 -5.23 -13.54 -17.24
CA ASP A 31 -4.88 -12.65 -18.32
C ASP A 31 -3.52 -11.96 -18.02
N PRO A 32 -2.50 -12.13 -18.88
CA PRO A 32 -1.16 -11.59 -18.62
C PRO A 32 -1.13 -10.05 -18.62
N THR A 33 -2.05 -9.39 -19.34
CA THR A 33 -2.14 -7.94 -19.41
C THR A 33 -2.73 -7.39 -18.12
N LEU A 34 -3.86 -7.93 -17.67
CA LEU A 34 -4.51 -7.58 -16.42
C LEU A 34 -3.61 -7.86 -15.23
N ARG A 35 -2.93 -9.02 -15.20
CA ARG A 35 -1.94 -9.33 -14.17
C ARG A 35 -0.87 -8.24 -14.05
N LYS A 36 -0.31 -7.78 -15.18
CA LYS A 36 0.70 -6.71 -15.18
C LYS A 36 0.13 -5.38 -14.70
N CYS A 37 -1.09 -5.05 -15.11
CA CYS A 37 -1.79 -3.84 -14.66
C CYS A 37 -2.05 -3.88 -13.14
N LEU A 38 -2.46 -5.02 -12.59
CA LEU A 38 -2.71 -5.19 -11.16
C LEU A 38 -1.42 -5.06 -10.34
N ILE A 39 -0.31 -5.66 -10.81
CA ILE A 39 1.00 -5.53 -10.16
C ILE A 39 1.45 -4.07 -10.12
N ASN A 40 1.42 -3.38 -11.27
CA ASN A 40 1.78 -1.97 -11.35
C ASN A 40 0.89 -1.08 -10.47
N GLY A 41 -0.42 -1.38 -10.45
CA GLY A 41 -1.39 -0.68 -9.60
C GLY A 41 -1.09 -0.89 -8.12
N ALA A 42 -0.75 -2.11 -7.72
CA ALA A 42 -0.42 -2.44 -6.34
C ALA A 42 0.89 -1.77 -5.90
N GLU A 43 1.90 -1.70 -6.78
CA GLU A 43 3.12 -0.93 -6.52
C GLU A 43 2.85 0.57 -6.34
N ALA A 44 1.98 1.15 -7.18
CA ALA A 44 1.57 2.55 -7.06
C ALA A 44 0.81 2.80 -5.74
N LEU A 45 -0.05 1.86 -5.35
CA LEU A 45 -0.82 1.92 -4.12
C LEU A 45 0.11 1.83 -2.90
N ALA A 46 1.07 0.90 -2.90
CA ALA A 46 2.08 0.77 -1.86
C ALA A 46 2.89 2.06 -1.69
N ARG A 47 3.31 2.71 -2.79
CA ARG A 47 4.03 4.01 -2.75
C ARG A 47 3.16 5.13 -2.17
N LYS A 48 1.88 5.17 -2.53
CA LYS A 48 0.92 6.16 -2.01
C LYS A 48 0.70 5.97 -0.50
N HIS A 49 0.55 4.72 -0.05
CA HIS A 49 0.43 4.38 1.37
C HIS A 49 1.69 4.76 2.16
N GLN A 50 2.89 4.43 1.65
CA GLN A 50 4.15 4.82 2.28
C GLN A 50 4.27 6.35 2.41
N THR A 51 3.85 7.09 1.38
CA THR A 51 3.87 8.56 1.41
C THR A 51 2.89 9.10 2.47
N ALA A 52 1.67 8.58 2.54
CA ALA A 52 0.67 8.99 3.51
C ALA A 52 1.07 8.64 4.96
N GLU A 53 1.68 7.47 5.18
CA GLU A 53 2.15 7.04 6.49
C GLU A 53 3.37 7.84 6.93
N THR A 54 4.32 8.11 6.03
CA THR A 54 5.45 9.01 6.29
C THR A 54 4.97 10.43 6.64
N ASP A 55 3.94 10.94 5.96
CA ASP A 55 3.35 12.24 6.28
C ASP A 55 2.66 12.25 7.66
N ARG A 56 1.91 11.19 7.99
CA ARG A 56 1.32 11.01 9.33
C ARG A 56 2.40 10.94 10.42
N LEU A 57 3.46 10.17 10.20
CA LEU A 57 4.61 10.06 11.09
C LEU A 57 5.30 11.41 11.27
N ARG A 58 5.54 12.16 10.18
CA ARG A 58 6.12 13.52 10.24
C ARG A 58 5.25 14.48 11.06
N ARG A 59 3.92 14.47 10.88
CA ARG A 59 3.00 15.29 11.69
C ARG A 59 2.99 14.87 13.15
N PHE A 60 3.08 13.57 13.44
CA PHE A 60 3.13 13.06 14.80
C PHE A 60 4.44 13.42 15.51
N VAL A 61 5.58 13.21 14.84
CA VAL A 61 6.93 13.54 15.34
C VAL A 61 7.16 15.06 15.40
N GLY A 62 6.55 15.84 14.52
CA GLY A 62 6.62 17.30 14.51
C GLY A 62 5.81 17.99 15.62
N LYS A 63 4.86 17.28 16.25
CA LYS A 63 4.31 17.72 17.54
C LYS A 63 5.38 17.40 18.59
N ALA A 64 6.01 18.44 19.13
CA ALA A 64 7.13 18.43 20.07
C ALA A 64 6.98 17.52 21.32
N ASP A 65 5.82 16.90 21.53
CA ASP A 65 5.44 16.12 22.70
C ASP A 65 5.54 14.58 22.50
N TRP A 66 5.87 14.09 21.30
CA TRP A 66 5.90 12.63 21.07
C TRP A 66 6.94 11.90 21.95
N ARG A 67 8.06 12.58 22.26
CA ARG A 67 9.09 12.07 23.19
C ARG A 67 8.61 12.03 24.64
N ALA A 68 7.76 12.97 25.07
CA ALA A 68 7.18 12.97 26.41
C ALA A 68 6.13 11.85 26.58
N ARG A 69 5.34 11.57 25.54
CA ARG A 69 4.38 10.46 25.52
C ARG A 69 5.03 9.07 25.54
N ALA A 70 6.17 8.89 24.89
CA ALA A 70 6.90 7.62 24.88
C ALA A 70 7.64 7.33 26.21
N ALA A 71 7.87 8.35 27.04
CA ALA A 71 8.55 8.21 28.33
C ALA A 71 7.59 8.10 29.53
N GLY A 72 6.27 8.20 29.31
CA GLY A 72 5.22 8.15 30.35
C GLY A 72 4.58 6.78 30.56
N ASP A 73 5.08 5.72 29.92
CA ASP A 73 4.71 4.33 30.22
C ASP A 73 5.71 3.83 31.29
N SER A 74 5.38 4.05 32.55
CA SER A 74 6.05 3.48 33.74
C SER A 74 5.00 2.91 34.67
#